data_AF-A0A5N7Z7Y1-F1
#
_entry.id   AF-A0A5N7Z7Y1-F1
#
_cell.length_a   1.000
_cell.length_b   1.000
_cell.length_c   1.000
_cell.angle_alpha   90.00
_cell.angle_beta   90.00
_cell.angle_gamma   90.00
#
_symmetry.space_group_name_H-M   'P 1'
#
loop_
_entity.id
_entity.type
_entity.pdbx_description
1 polymer ?
#
loop_
_entity_poly.entity_id
_entity_poly.type
_entity_poly.pdbx_seq_one_letter_code
_entity_poly.pdbx_strand_id
1 'polypeptide(L)'
;MKRFPLLLILFIFSVSGYSQTITTDNFEANFDTLLANMDKEDWVVTEKLSSDLLRYANPKSELELEAKGLRYMYIYSVAGLLNEKKLSKEKALDKIKPLKGKEMIMRVLPFNSSCYINCVHLDKDRKNTFFSGVNNNEGTQIFSFEYVTIKNGITESEAELEGKYISLRGKLSEISVEGQTLPHFKLFFTEGTYEFMEP
;
A
#
# COMPACT_ATOMS: atom_id res chain seq x y z
N MET A 1 -42.98 38.60 -12.45
CA MET A 1 -41.74 38.44 -13.26
C MET A 1 -40.53 38.30 -12.33
N LYS A 2 -39.77 37.22 -12.52
CA LYS A 2 -38.31 37.10 -12.35
C LYS A 2 -37.72 37.36 -10.95
N ARG A 3 -37.84 36.38 -10.03
CA ARG A 3 -36.89 36.18 -8.91
C ARG A 3 -36.23 34.80 -8.92
N PHE A 4 -36.21 34.15 -10.08
CA PHE A 4 -35.67 32.80 -10.25
C PHE A 4 -34.21 32.67 -10.76
N PRO A 5 -33.47 33.71 -11.21
CA PRO A 5 -32.13 33.47 -11.76
C PRO A 5 -30.99 33.51 -10.74
N LEU A 6 -31.22 33.90 -9.47
CA LEU A 6 -30.12 34.10 -8.52
C LEU A 6 -29.67 32.80 -7.82
N LEU A 7 -30.59 31.85 -7.59
CA LEU A 7 -30.26 30.57 -6.93
C LEU A 7 -29.47 29.61 -7.84
N LEU A 8 -29.60 29.76 -9.17
CA LEU A 8 -28.92 28.90 -10.13
C LEU A 8 -27.43 29.26 -10.30
N ILE A 9 -27.06 30.53 -10.06
CA ILE A 9 -25.68 31.01 -10.24
C ILE A 9 -24.80 30.62 -9.03
N LEU A 10 -25.37 30.52 -7.82
CA LEU A 10 -24.65 30.07 -6.63
C LEU A 10 -24.32 28.56 -6.64
N PHE A 11 -25.02 27.75 -7.44
CA PHE A 11 -24.76 26.31 -7.54
C PHE A 11 -23.58 25.96 -8.46
N ILE A 12 -23.20 26.88 -9.36
CA ILE A 12 -22.14 26.64 -10.36
C ILE A 12 -20.74 26.88 -9.75
N PHE A 13 -20.63 27.68 -8.69
CA PHE A 13 -19.34 27.95 -8.02
C PHE A 13 -18.93 26.93 -6.96
N SER A 14 -19.83 26.03 -6.53
CA SER A 14 -19.51 24.96 -5.58
C SER A 14 -18.92 23.69 -6.22
N VAL A 15 -18.78 23.65 -7.55
CA VAL A 15 -18.22 22.47 -8.27
C VAL A 15 -16.75 22.64 -8.63
N SER A 16 -16.13 23.79 -8.30
CA SER A 16 -14.69 24.00 -8.42
C SER A 16 -13.93 23.35 -7.26
N GLY A 17 -14.17 22.05 -7.03
CA GLY A 17 -13.27 21.25 -6.21
C GLY A 17 -11.92 21.24 -6.91
N TYR A 18 -10.91 21.87 -6.30
CA TYR A 18 -9.53 21.88 -6.76
C TYR A 18 -8.99 20.45 -6.87
N SER A 19 -9.27 19.78 -7.98
CA SER A 19 -8.43 18.67 -8.43
C SER A 19 -7.20 19.31 -9.05
N GLN A 20 -6.26 19.75 -8.21
CA GLN A 20 -4.94 20.12 -8.70
C GLN A 20 -4.38 18.88 -9.41
N THR A 21 -4.15 19.01 -10.72
CA THR A 21 -3.61 17.91 -11.51
C THR A 21 -2.15 17.71 -11.09
N ILE A 22 -1.75 16.46 -10.85
CA ILE A 22 -0.35 16.14 -10.56
C ILE A 22 0.48 16.45 -11.82
N THR A 23 1.56 17.19 -11.63
CA THR A 23 2.55 17.58 -12.65
C THR A 23 3.94 17.14 -12.20
N THR A 24 4.94 17.29 -13.07
CA THR A 24 6.34 16.98 -12.70
C THR A 24 6.79 17.88 -11.56
N ASP A 25 6.47 19.17 -11.65
CA ASP A 25 6.91 20.19 -10.70
C ASP A 25 6.34 20.03 -9.29
N ASN A 26 5.19 19.35 -9.14
CA ASN A 26 4.55 19.15 -7.85
C ASN A 26 4.53 17.69 -7.39
N PHE A 27 5.13 16.76 -8.13
CA PHE A 27 5.08 15.33 -7.80
C PHE A 27 5.68 15.05 -6.42
N GLU A 28 6.89 15.54 -6.15
CA GLU A 28 7.61 15.34 -4.89
C GLU A 28 6.82 15.91 -3.70
N ALA A 29 6.34 17.15 -3.79
CA ALA A 29 5.53 17.76 -2.73
C ALA A 29 4.22 16.98 -2.45
N ASN A 30 3.59 16.42 -3.48
CA ASN A 30 2.42 15.55 -3.30
C ASN A 30 2.80 14.20 -2.70
N PHE A 31 3.98 13.67 -3.03
CA PHE A 31 4.51 12.45 -2.44
C PHE A 31 4.82 12.63 -0.94
N ASP A 32 5.45 13.75 -0.56
CA ASP A 32 5.67 14.09 0.85
C ASP A 32 4.35 14.27 1.60
N THR A 33 3.36 14.89 0.94
CA THR A 33 2.01 15.02 1.50
C THR A 33 1.38 13.65 1.69
N LEU A 34 1.57 12.70 0.76
CA LEU A 34 1.10 11.32 0.91
C LEU A 34 1.74 10.67 2.15
N LEU A 35 3.06 10.74 2.30
CA LEU A 35 3.78 10.16 3.44
C LEU A 35 3.28 10.74 4.78
N ALA A 36 3.14 12.07 4.86
CA ALA A 36 2.63 12.73 6.06
C ALA A 36 1.19 12.33 6.42
N ASN A 37 0.35 11.99 5.45
CA ASN A 37 -1.00 11.48 5.70
C ASN A 37 -1.01 9.99 6.07
N MET A 38 -0.07 9.19 5.54
CA MET A 38 0.13 7.80 5.98
C MET A 38 0.52 7.74 7.46
N ASP A 39 1.43 8.60 7.89
CA ASP A 39 1.87 8.66 9.30
C ASP A 39 0.73 9.04 10.26
N LYS A 40 -0.17 9.91 9.80
CA LYS A 40 -1.37 10.34 10.55
C LYS A 40 -2.54 9.37 10.42
N GLU A 41 -2.40 8.32 9.61
CA GLU A 41 -3.46 7.36 9.32
C GLU A 41 -4.71 8.00 8.68
N ASP A 42 -4.56 9.11 7.93
CA ASP A 42 -5.67 9.68 7.14
C ASP A 42 -5.86 8.88 5.85
N TRP A 43 -6.55 7.76 5.97
CA TRP A 43 -6.70 6.80 4.87
C TRP A 43 -7.54 7.33 3.70
N VAL A 44 -8.41 8.31 3.94
CA VAL A 44 -9.23 8.92 2.87
C VAL A 44 -8.34 9.77 1.97
N VAL A 45 -7.50 10.63 2.56
CA VAL A 45 -6.56 11.45 1.81
C VAL A 45 -5.45 10.59 1.19
N THR A 46 -4.94 9.62 1.96
CA THR A 46 -3.89 8.69 1.51
C THR A 46 -4.33 7.89 0.29
N GLU A 47 -5.54 7.32 0.29
CA GLU A 47 -6.03 6.51 -0.85
C GLU A 47 -6.18 7.35 -2.11
N LYS A 48 -6.73 8.56 -1.98
CA LYS A 48 -6.85 9.48 -3.11
C LYS A 48 -5.48 9.87 -3.67
N LEU A 49 -4.57 10.35 -2.82
CA LEU A 49 -3.26 10.83 -3.25
C LEU A 49 -2.41 9.71 -3.85
N SER A 50 -2.36 8.54 -3.22
CA SER A 50 -1.62 7.39 -3.75
C SER A 50 -2.20 6.92 -5.10
N SER A 51 -3.54 6.92 -5.27
CA SER A 51 -4.14 6.62 -6.58
C SER A 51 -3.80 7.67 -7.64
N ASP A 52 -3.83 8.95 -7.31
CA ASP A 52 -3.58 10.04 -8.26
C ASP A 52 -2.09 10.06 -8.68
N LEU A 53 -1.18 9.92 -7.70
CA LEU A 53 0.27 9.80 -7.94
C LEU A 53 0.60 8.54 -8.77
N LEU A 54 -0.01 7.40 -8.46
CA LEU A 54 0.19 6.16 -9.21
C LEU A 54 -0.28 6.29 -10.66
N ARG A 55 -1.42 6.94 -10.90
CA ARG A 55 -1.93 7.21 -12.26
C ARG A 55 -0.98 8.10 -13.05
N TYR A 56 -0.37 9.07 -12.38
CA TYR A 56 0.61 9.97 -12.97
C TYR A 56 1.96 9.29 -13.29
N ALA A 57 2.43 8.40 -12.40
CA ALA A 57 3.73 7.73 -12.49
C ALA A 57 3.72 6.53 -13.44
N ASN A 58 2.64 5.73 -13.48
CA ASN A 58 2.56 4.51 -14.30
C ASN A 58 2.93 4.66 -15.80
N PRO A 59 2.59 5.76 -16.52
CA PRO A 59 2.98 5.89 -17.93
C PRO A 59 4.44 6.37 -18.12
N LYS A 60 5.20 6.63 -17.05
CA LYS A 60 6.54 7.23 -17.09
C LYS A 60 7.60 6.24 -16.64
N SER A 61 8.46 5.83 -17.58
CA SER A 61 9.53 4.87 -17.31
C SER A 61 10.53 5.36 -16.25
N GLU A 62 10.76 6.66 -16.19
CA GLU A 62 11.65 7.30 -15.23
C GLU A 62 11.11 7.31 -13.80
N LEU A 63 9.81 7.04 -13.62
CA LEU A 63 9.15 6.94 -12.30
C LEU A 63 8.71 5.51 -11.97
N GLU A 64 9.29 4.48 -12.62
CA GLU A 64 8.86 3.10 -12.40
C GLU A 64 9.16 2.63 -10.97
N LEU A 65 10.22 3.13 -10.33
CA LEU A 65 10.54 2.78 -8.94
C LEU A 65 9.48 3.32 -7.97
N GLU A 66 9.11 4.58 -8.15
CA GLU A 66 8.05 5.28 -7.41
C GLU A 66 6.71 4.61 -7.66
N ALA A 67 6.41 4.23 -8.90
CA ALA A 67 5.19 3.50 -9.24
C ALA A 67 5.10 2.17 -8.49
N LYS A 68 6.21 1.41 -8.35
CA LYS A 68 6.25 0.17 -7.56
C LYS A 68 5.95 0.40 -6.08
N GLY A 69 6.49 1.47 -5.47
CA GLY A 69 6.18 1.85 -4.09
C GLY A 69 4.74 2.34 -3.92
N LEU A 70 4.26 3.18 -4.84
CA LEU A 70 2.90 3.73 -4.83
C LEU A 70 1.82 2.65 -4.96
N ARG A 71 2.08 1.57 -5.70
CA ARG A 71 1.19 0.39 -5.75
C ARG A 71 0.98 -0.21 -4.35
N TYR A 72 2.06 -0.33 -3.57
CA TYR A 72 2.01 -0.85 -2.21
C TYR A 72 1.31 0.12 -1.25
N MET A 73 1.66 1.42 -1.31
CA MET A 73 0.99 2.47 -0.52
C MET A 73 -0.52 2.56 -0.81
N TYR A 74 -0.92 2.37 -2.08
CA TYR A 74 -2.33 2.31 -2.45
C TYR A 74 -3.04 1.13 -1.78
N ILE A 75 -2.49 -0.09 -1.84
CA ILE A 75 -3.07 -1.25 -1.15
C ILE A 75 -3.21 -0.99 0.35
N TYR A 76 -2.16 -0.47 0.97
CA TYR A 76 -2.13 -0.13 2.38
C TYR A 76 -3.24 0.86 2.78
N SER A 77 -3.43 1.91 1.97
CA SER A 77 -4.49 2.89 2.20
C SER A 77 -5.91 2.31 2.08
N VAL A 78 -6.12 1.41 1.12
CA VAL A 78 -7.40 0.71 0.96
C VAL A 78 -7.65 -0.22 2.15
N ALA A 79 -6.61 -0.82 2.71
CA ALA A 79 -6.69 -1.65 3.91
C ALA A 79 -7.07 -0.83 5.15
N GLY A 80 -6.53 0.38 5.28
CA GLY A 80 -6.93 1.34 6.31
C GLY A 80 -8.42 1.70 6.21
N LEU A 81 -8.90 2.06 5.01
CA LEU A 81 -10.32 2.32 4.77
C LEU A 81 -11.22 1.11 5.05
N LEU A 82 -10.74 -0.11 4.77
CA LEU A 82 -11.45 -1.35 5.09
C LEU A 82 -11.57 -1.54 6.60
N ASN A 83 -10.49 -1.35 7.36
CA ASN A 83 -10.49 -1.47 8.81
C ASN A 83 -11.36 -0.40 9.49
N GLU A 84 -11.38 0.82 8.97
CA GLU A 84 -12.28 1.90 9.42
C GLU A 84 -13.74 1.71 8.99
N LYS A 85 -14.07 0.61 8.30
CA LYS A 85 -15.42 0.30 7.79
C LYS A 85 -15.95 1.34 6.80
N LYS A 86 -15.06 2.13 6.19
CA LYS A 86 -15.38 3.06 5.10
C LYS A 86 -15.49 2.34 3.75
N LEU A 87 -14.97 1.11 3.65
CA LEU A 87 -15.14 0.21 2.51
C LEU A 87 -15.67 -1.16 2.96
N SER A 88 -16.49 -1.78 2.10
CA SER A 88 -16.80 -3.22 2.24
C SER A 88 -15.64 -4.06 1.70
N LYS A 89 -15.60 -5.35 2.05
CA LYS A 89 -14.56 -6.27 1.56
C LYS A 89 -14.56 -6.37 0.03
N GLU A 90 -15.74 -6.42 -0.58
CA GLU A 90 -15.91 -6.51 -2.02
C GLU A 90 -15.35 -5.26 -2.71
N LYS A 91 -15.72 -4.07 -2.20
CA LYS A 91 -15.23 -2.80 -2.75
C LYS A 91 -13.73 -2.63 -2.56
N ALA A 92 -13.20 -3.05 -1.42
CA ALA A 92 -11.76 -3.03 -1.13
C ALA A 92 -11.00 -3.94 -2.11
N LEU A 93 -11.50 -5.16 -2.34
CA LEU A 93 -10.90 -6.09 -3.29
C LEU A 93 -10.98 -5.57 -4.73
N ASP A 94 -12.13 -5.03 -5.16
CA ASP A 94 -12.30 -4.48 -6.51
C ASP A 94 -11.32 -3.34 -6.82
N LYS A 95 -11.02 -2.49 -5.82
CA LYS A 95 -10.04 -1.41 -5.95
C LYS A 95 -8.62 -1.91 -6.23
N ILE A 96 -8.19 -2.98 -5.56
CA ILE A 96 -6.79 -3.45 -5.63
C ILE A 96 -6.57 -4.58 -6.64
N LYS A 97 -7.63 -5.28 -7.05
CA LYS A 97 -7.59 -6.37 -8.05
C LYS A 97 -6.84 -6.00 -9.35
N PRO A 98 -6.95 -4.76 -9.90
CA PRO A 98 -6.16 -4.35 -11.07
C PRO A 98 -4.64 -4.37 -10.88
N LEU A 99 -4.15 -4.42 -9.64
CA LEU A 99 -2.72 -4.50 -9.33
C LEU A 99 -2.16 -5.94 -9.41
N LYS A 100 -3.02 -6.95 -9.61
CA LYS A 100 -2.57 -8.32 -9.84
C LYS A 100 -1.62 -8.39 -11.04
N GLY A 101 -0.49 -9.08 -10.86
CA GLY A 101 0.58 -9.22 -11.84
C GLY A 101 1.53 -8.03 -11.91
N LYS A 102 1.36 -7.00 -11.07
CA LYS A 102 2.28 -5.87 -10.99
C LYS A 102 3.35 -6.10 -9.92
N GLU A 103 4.55 -5.60 -10.20
CA GLU A 103 5.65 -5.60 -9.25
C GLU A 103 5.49 -4.46 -8.24
N MET A 104 5.89 -4.72 -7.00
CA MET A 104 5.79 -3.80 -5.87
C MET A 104 7.06 -3.83 -5.04
N ILE A 105 7.32 -2.71 -4.38
CA ILE A 105 8.34 -2.57 -3.35
C ILE A 105 7.59 -2.38 -2.03
N MET A 106 7.84 -3.28 -1.09
CA MET A 106 7.19 -3.27 0.21
C MET A 106 7.95 -2.39 1.19
N ARG A 107 7.30 -2.11 2.33
CA ARG A 107 7.92 -1.42 3.45
C ARG A 107 9.14 -2.19 3.94
N VAL A 108 10.18 -1.46 4.32
CA VAL A 108 11.34 -2.02 5.03
C VAL A 108 10.94 -2.38 6.45
N LEU A 109 11.16 -3.62 6.84
CA LEU A 109 10.81 -4.14 8.16
C LEU A 109 11.98 -4.93 8.76
N PRO A 110 12.16 -4.92 10.09
CA PRO A 110 13.17 -5.75 10.73
C PRO A 110 12.79 -7.22 10.64
N PHE A 111 13.77 -8.08 10.40
CA PHE A 111 13.60 -9.52 10.51
C PHE A 111 13.61 -9.92 11.99
N ASN A 112 12.59 -10.67 12.41
CA ASN A 112 12.50 -11.24 13.75
C ASN A 112 11.73 -12.56 13.70
N SER A 113 12.43 -13.67 13.93
CA SER A 113 11.89 -15.04 13.87
C SER A 113 10.74 -15.33 14.84
N SER A 114 10.59 -14.52 15.89
CA SER A 114 9.58 -14.69 16.97
C SER A 114 8.45 -13.66 16.91
N CYS A 115 8.45 -12.79 15.90
CA CYS A 115 7.50 -11.70 15.75
C CYS A 115 6.44 -12.03 14.69
N TYR A 116 5.25 -11.42 14.78
CA TYR A 116 4.15 -11.65 13.84
C TYR A 116 3.60 -10.36 13.20
N ILE A 117 3.95 -9.19 13.73
CA ILE A 117 3.38 -7.89 13.37
C ILE A 117 4.52 -6.87 13.21
N ASN A 118 4.48 -6.09 12.14
CA ASN A 118 5.45 -5.05 11.79
C ASN A 118 6.91 -5.57 11.76
N CYS A 119 7.06 -6.79 11.28
CA CYS A 119 8.33 -7.49 11.13
C CYS A 119 8.23 -8.48 9.97
N VAL A 120 9.38 -8.97 9.54
CA VAL A 120 9.52 -10.03 8.56
C VAL A 120 10.05 -11.29 9.24
N HIS A 121 9.55 -12.46 8.88
CA HIS A 121 10.15 -13.73 9.27
C HIS A 121 10.03 -14.77 8.15
N LEU A 122 10.67 -15.93 8.29
CA LEU A 122 10.47 -17.03 7.34
C LEU A 122 9.11 -17.70 7.58
N ASP A 123 8.37 -17.95 6.51
CA ASP A 123 7.14 -18.73 6.57
C ASP A 123 7.46 -20.20 6.84
N LYS A 124 6.77 -20.81 7.80
CA LYS A 124 7.04 -22.21 8.21
C LYS A 124 6.48 -23.22 7.22
N ASP A 125 5.42 -22.83 6.50
CA ASP A 125 4.69 -23.71 5.59
C ASP A 125 5.19 -23.60 4.14
N ARG A 126 5.80 -22.46 3.76
CA ARG A 126 6.30 -22.20 2.41
C ARG A 126 7.80 -21.99 2.40
N LYS A 127 8.50 -22.87 1.69
CA LYS A 127 9.93 -22.74 1.45
C LYS A 127 10.25 -21.41 0.75
N ASN A 128 11.41 -20.83 1.10
CA ASN A 128 11.94 -19.60 0.50
C ASN A 128 10.96 -18.42 0.52
N THR A 129 10.11 -18.35 1.53
CA THR A 129 9.05 -17.33 1.59
C THR A 129 9.22 -16.52 2.86
N PHE A 130 9.27 -15.19 2.70
CA PHE A 130 9.12 -14.28 3.82
C PHE A 130 7.63 -14.06 4.09
N PHE A 131 7.28 -13.99 5.37
CA PHE A 131 6.00 -13.51 5.85
C PHE A 131 6.17 -12.14 6.52
N SER A 132 5.23 -11.23 6.27
CA SER A 132 5.05 -10.01 7.06
C SER A 132 3.58 -9.83 7.43
N GLY A 133 3.34 -9.53 8.72
CA GLY A 133 2.08 -8.97 9.19
C GLY A 133 2.22 -7.46 9.30
N VAL A 134 1.34 -6.71 8.64
CA VAL A 134 1.43 -5.26 8.52
C VAL A 134 0.23 -4.61 9.17
N ASN A 135 0.49 -3.63 10.04
CA ASN A 135 -0.50 -3.08 10.96
C ASN A 135 -0.44 -1.56 11.01
N ASN A 136 -1.45 -0.96 11.64
CA ASN A 136 -1.40 0.44 12.02
C ASN A 136 -0.39 0.69 13.16
N ASN A 137 -0.11 1.96 13.43
CA ASN A 137 0.89 2.39 14.41
C ASN A 137 0.58 1.91 15.84
N GLU A 138 -0.71 1.81 16.18
CA GLU A 138 -1.15 1.31 17.49
C GLU A 138 -1.20 -0.23 17.57
N GLY A 139 -1.01 -0.94 16.45
CA GLY A 139 -1.12 -2.41 16.38
C GLY A 139 -2.55 -2.96 16.59
N THR A 140 -3.57 -2.10 16.55
CA THR A 140 -4.98 -2.45 16.77
C THR A 140 -5.69 -2.90 15.49
N GLN A 141 -5.15 -2.56 14.33
CA GLN A 141 -5.67 -2.93 13.01
C GLN A 141 -4.62 -3.72 12.24
N ILE A 142 -5.06 -4.75 11.52
CA ILE A 142 -4.22 -5.53 10.61
C ILE A 142 -4.61 -5.11 9.20
N PHE A 143 -3.64 -4.64 8.43
CA PHE A 143 -3.85 -4.21 7.05
C PHE A 143 -3.63 -5.33 6.07
N SER A 144 -2.51 -6.04 6.20
CA SER A 144 -2.17 -7.15 5.32
C SER A 144 -1.36 -8.24 6.02
N PHE A 145 -1.56 -9.46 5.56
CA PHE A 145 -0.60 -10.55 5.66
C PHE A 145 0.00 -10.79 4.29
N GLU A 146 1.32 -10.83 4.22
CA GLU A 146 2.06 -10.77 2.97
C GLU A 146 3.03 -11.93 2.92
N TYR A 147 3.00 -12.67 1.81
CA TYR A 147 3.83 -13.84 1.58
C TYR A 147 4.67 -13.59 0.33
N VAL A 148 5.99 -13.47 0.49
CA VAL A 148 6.90 -13.16 -0.62
C VAL A 148 7.83 -14.33 -0.88
N THR A 149 7.53 -15.11 -1.91
CA THR A 149 8.39 -16.23 -2.31
C THR A 149 9.57 -15.73 -3.14
N ILE A 150 10.77 -15.89 -2.59
CA ILE A 150 12.02 -15.45 -3.19
C ILE A 150 12.45 -16.39 -4.31
N LYS A 151 12.57 -15.85 -5.52
CA LYS A 151 12.79 -16.61 -6.76
C LYS A 151 14.06 -17.44 -6.72
N ASN A 152 15.14 -16.86 -6.18
CA ASN A 152 16.46 -17.48 -6.14
C ASN A 152 16.75 -18.17 -4.81
N GLY A 153 15.74 -18.32 -3.95
CA GLY A 153 15.90 -18.84 -2.60
C GLY A 153 16.42 -17.80 -1.61
N ILE A 154 16.40 -18.18 -0.33
CA ILE A 154 16.99 -17.42 0.78
C ILE A 154 18.20 -18.21 1.22
N THR A 155 19.38 -17.59 1.17
CA THR A 155 20.65 -18.29 1.44
C THR A 155 21.08 -18.20 2.90
N GLU A 156 20.66 -17.15 3.59
CA GLU A 156 20.94 -16.90 4.99
C GLU A 156 20.10 -17.80 5.89
N SER A 157 20.69 -18.23 7.00
CA SER A 157 19.96 -18.82 8.13
C SER A 157 19.16 -17.78 8.89
N GLU A 158 18.16 -18.20 9.67
CA GLU A 158 17.38 -17.29 10.52
C GLU A 158 18.26 -16.48 11.47
N ALA A 159 19.29 -17.10 12.05
CA ALA A 159 20.23 -16.43 12.95
C ALA A 159 21.04 -15.32 12.26
N GLU A 160 21.32 -15.47 10.96
CA GLU A 160 22.02 -14.44 10.15
C GLU A 160 21.08 -13.32 9.68
N LEU A 161 19.77 -13.56 9.70
CA LEU A 161 18.76 -12.57 9.33
C LEU A 161 18.31 -11.74 10.53
N GLU A 162 18.36 -12.30 11.74
CA GLU A 162 17.87 -11.67 12.97
C GLU A 162 18.36 -10.21 13.14
N GLY A 163 17.42 -9.29 13.30
CA GLY A 163 17.67 -7.86 13.48
C GLY A 163 17.99 -7.07 12.20
N LYS A 164 18.19 -7.72 11.04
CA LYS A 164 18.41 -7.01 9.77
C LYS A 164 17.12 -6.34 9.28
N TYR A 165 17.25 -5.13 8.74
CA TYR A 165 16.14 -4.48 8.05
C TYR A 165 16.08 -4.97 6.61
N ILE A 166 14.93 -5.50 6.20
CA ILE A 166 14.74 -6.15 4.91
C ILE A 166 13.73 -5.35 4.10
N SER A 167 14.12 -4.96 2.88
CA SER A 167 13.18 -4.51 1.84
C SER A 167 12.80 -5.71 0.98
N LEU A 168 11.51 -6.01 0.89
CA LEU A 168 10.98 -7.06 0.02
C LEU A 168 10.45 -6.45 -1.28
N ARG A 169 10.68 -7.14 -2.39
CA ARG A 169 10.09 -6.84 -3.69
C ARG A 169 9.46 -8.09 -4.27
N GLY A 170 8.42 -7.93 -5.07
CA GLY A 170 7.82 -9.07 -5.76
C GLY A 170 6.62 -8.69 -6.62
N LYS A 171 6.17 -9.67 -7.41
CA LYS A 171 5.02 -9.55 -8.30
C LYS A 171 3.78 -10.12 -7.65
N LEU A 172 2.76 -9.30 -7.45
CA LEU A 172 1.52 -9.69 -6.78
C LEU A 172 0.78 -10.77 -7.57
N SER A 173 0.76 -12.00 -7.07
CA SER A 173 0.18 -13.16 -7.75
C SER A 173 -1.23 -13.49 -7.28
N GLU A 174 -1.56 -13.25 -6.00
CA GLU A 174 -2.88 -13.50 -5.45
C GLU A 174 -3.26 -12.47 -4.39
N ILE A 175 -4.56 -12.19 -4.31
CA ILE A 175 -5.16 -11.20 -3.41
C ILE A 175 -6.46 -11.79 -2.89
N SER A 176 -6.67 -11.74 -1.58
CA SER A 176 -7.95 -12.02 -0.96
C SER A 176 -8.17 -11.14 0.27
N VAL A 177 -9.39 -11.12 0.80
CA VAL A 177 -9.74 -10.42 2.05
C VAL A 177 -10.22 -11.46 3.06
N GLU A 178 -9.54 -11.54 4.20
CA GLU A 178 -9.86 -12.45 5.30
C GLU A 178 -10.33 -11.66 6.55
N GLY A 179 -10.75 -12.38 7.60
CA GLY A 179 -11.13 -11.79 8.89
C GLY A 179 -12.52 -11.16 8.93
N GLN A 180 -13.35 -11.48 9.93
CA GLN A 180 -14.66 -10.82 10.13
C GLN A 180 -14.52 -9.55 10.98
N THR A 181 -13.92 -9.68 12.16
CA THR A 181 -13.75 -8.57 13.12
C THR A 181 -12.57 -7.66 12.75
N LEU A 182 -11.47 -8.26 12.30
CA LEU A 182 -10.27 -7.56 11.83
C LEU A 182 -10.08 -7.89 10.34
N PRO A 183 -10.84 -7.25 9.44
CA PRO A 183 -10.73 -7.51 8.01
C PRO A 183 -9.37 -7.03 7.50
N HIS A 184 -8.64 -7.91 6.81
CA HIS A 184 -7.31 -7.63 6.30
C HIS A 184 -7.10 -8.27 4.94
N PHE A 185 -6.16 -7.73 4.17
CA PHE A 185 -5.74 -8.38 2.94
C PHE A 185 -4.82 -9.56 3.22
N LYS A 186 -4.89 -10.56 2.35
CA LYS A 186 -3.89 -11.60 2.25
C LYS A 186 -3.31 -11.55 0.85
N LEU A 187 -2.01 -11.29 0.78
CA LEU A 187 -1.30 -10.95 -0.42
C LEU A 187 -0.19 -11.98 -0.65
N PHE A 188 -0.14 -12.55 -1.85
CA PHE A 188 0.92 -13.45 -2.25
C PHE A 188 1.73 -12.82 -3.37
N PHE A 189 3.04 -12.88 -3.24
CA PHE A 189 3.98 -12.34 -4.18
C PHE A 189 4.92 -13.43 -4.67
N THR A 190 5.10 -13.47 -5.98
CA THR A 190 6.02 -14.37 -6.68
C THR A 190 7.16 -13.55 -7.28
N GLU A 191 8.18 -14.25 -7.81
CA GLU A 191 9.36 -13.59 -8.39
C GLU A 191 10.05 -12.66 -7.39
N GLY A 192 9.99 -12.99 -6.10
CA GLY A 192 10.43 -12.11 -5.03
C GLY A 192 11.95 -11.96 -4.97
N THR A 193 12.38 -10.80 -4.51
CA THR A 193 13.76 -10.49 -4.14
C THR A 193 13.77 -9.75 -2.80
N TYR A 194 14.92 -9.71 -2.14
CA TYR A 194 15.11 -9.00 -0.89
C TYR A 194 16.47 -8.29 -0.87
N GLU A 195 16.52 -7.16 -0.18
CA GLU A 195 17.73 -6.36 0.02
C GLU A 195 17.84 -6.02 1.52
N PHE A 196 19.06 -6.02 2.04
CA PHE A 196 19.34 -5.51 3.38
C PHE A 196 19.48 -3.99 3.32
N MET A 197 18.80 -3.31 4.24
CA MET A 197 18.80 -1.87 4.36
C MET A 197 19.50 -1.49 5.68
N GLU A 198 20.11 -0.30 5.69
CA GLU A 198 20.50 0.32 6.95
C GLU A 198 19.24 0.74 7.74
N PRO A 199 19.28 0.73 9.08
CA PRO A 199 18.17 1.16 9.94
C PRO A 199 17.72 2.61 9.72
#